data_AF-A0A6I9NDU8-F1
#
_entry.id   AF-A0A6I9NDU8-F1
#
_cell.length_a   1.000
_cell.length_b   1.000
_cell.length_c   1.000
_cell.angle_alpha   90.00
_cell.angle_beta   90.00
_cell.angle_gamma   90.00
#
_symmetry.space_group_name_H-M   'P 1'
#
loop_
_entity.id
_entity.type
_entity.pdbx_description
1 polymer ?
#
loop_
_entity_poly.entity_id
_entity_poly.type
_entity_poly.pdbx_seq_one_letter_code
_entity_poly.pdbx_strand_id
1 'polypeptide(L)'
;MKLKKSQTLKKKAAENKKKTERIISAMTPGFCVDFNPIDSSIYLAGTSECLIHKCSVSNSQNVLHTYKKHFCPVNHVEWSPFSPDVFLSCSSDWTIQLWKQDCSDPVMSFKSTQRTVSTVRWSPNSSTVFAAINGEMVEIWDLNLNIMLPTVVHRAAAAVTSLLFASGTDCVLVGDTEGEVTVYQLKNLGVGRDKKMESLEDIISFVVSR
;
A
#
# COMPACT_ATOMS: atom_id res chain seq x y z
N MET A 1 -41.32 -1.24 3.71
CA MET A 1 -40.64 -1.97 2.61
C MET A 1 -39.53 -2.81 3.23
N LYS A 2 -39.52 -4.14 3.09
CA LYS A 2 -38.48 -5.02 3.66
C LYS A 2 -37.96 -5.96 2.57
N LEU A 3 -36.64 -5.99 2.39
CA LEU A 3 -35.95 -6.86 1.44
C LEU A 3 -35.64 -8.21 2.09
N LYS A 4 -35.89 -9.30 1.36
CA LYS A 4 -35.61 -10.68 1.78
C LYS A 4 -34.70 -11.35 0.77
N LYS A 5 -33.64 -12.02 1.25
CA LYS A 5 -32.61 -12.64 0.42
C LYS A 5 -33.07 -14.03 -0.05
N SER A 6 -33.02 -14.28 -1.35
CA SER A 6 -33.32 -15.60 -1.95
C SER A 6 -32.07 -16.49 -1.93
N GLN A 7 -32.21 -17.71 -1.42
CA GLN A 7 -31.19 -18.76 -1.49
C GLN A 7 -31.55 -19.72 -2.63
N THR A 8 -30.75 -19.73 -3.70
CA THR A 8 -30.85 -20.73 -4.77
C THR A 8 -29.71 -21.74 -4.59
N LEU A 9 -30.07 -22.93 -4.10
CA LEU A 9 -29.19 -24.11 -4.13
C LEU A 9 -29.15 -24.65 -5.57
N LYS A 10 -27.96 -24.75 -6.17
CA LYS A 10 -27.74 -25.56 -7.38
C LYS A 10 -26.74 -26.68 -7.11
N LYS A 11 -27.16 -27.89 -7.46
CA LYS A 11 -26.47 -29.18 -7.32
C LYS A 11 -25.17 -29.24 -8.13
N LYS A 12 -24.17 -29.94 -7.57
CA LYS A 12 -22.92 -30.34 -8.23
C LYS A 12 -23.16 -31.36 -9.36
N ALA A 13 -22.44 -31.20 -10.46
CA ALA A 13 -22.02 -32.28 -11.34
C ALA A 13 -20.51 -32.14 -11.58
N ALA A 14 -19.78 -33.25 -11.51
CA ALA A 14 -18.33 -33.32 -11.61
C ALA A 14 -17.90 -33.45 -13.08
N GLU A 15 -16.92 -32.66 -13.50
CA GLU A 15 -16.12 -32.94 -14.69
C GLU A 15 -14.65 -32.60 -14.44
N ASN A 16 -13.81 -33.58 -14.75
CA ASN A 16 -12.38 -33.62 -14.51
C ASN A 16 -11.67 -32.96 -15.71
N LYS A 17 -11.10 -31.77 -15.53
CA LYS A 17 -10.29 -31.11 -16.59
C LYS A 17 -9.06 -30.44 -15.99
N LYS A 18 -7.91 -30.89 -16.48
CA LYS A 18 -6.54 -30.42 -16.21
C LYS A 18 -6.52 -28.89 -16.03
N LYS A 19 -6.23 -28.43 -14.82
CA LYS A 19 -6.30 -27.02 -14.42
C LYS A 19 -5.00 -26.32 -14.84
N THR A 20 -5.03 -25.64 -15.99
CA THR A 20 -3.99 -24.70 -16.37
C THR A 20 -4.10 -23.49 -15.45
N GLU A 21 -3.25 -23.43 -14.42
CA GLU A 21 -3.12 -22.28 -13.53
C GLU A 21 -2.53 -21.09 -14.29
N ARG A 22 -3.38 -20.26 -14.90
CA ARG A 22 -3.01 -18.97 -15.50
C ARG A 22 -4.22 -18.11 -15.87
N ILE A 23 -5.23 -18.15 -15.02
CA ILE A 23 -6.34 -17.20 -15.08
C ILE A 23 -6.34 -16.62 -13.67
N ILE A 24 -6.23 -15.29 -13.55
CA ILE A 24 -6.69 -14.61 -12.33
C ILE A 24 -8.00 -15.29 -11.99
N SER A 25 -8.12 -15.88 -10.81
CA SER A 25 -9.42 -16.34 -10.32
C SER A 25 -10.41 -15.21 -10.63
N ALA A 26 -11.26 -15.37 -11.64
CA ALA A 26 -11.99 -14.29 -12.31
C ALA A 26 -13.10 -13.69 -11.41
N MET A 27 -12.95 -13.86 -10.10
CA MET A 27 -13.93 -13.67 -9.06
C MET A 27 -13.31 -13.14 -7.75
N THR A 28 -12.00 -12.87 -7.70
CA THR A 28 -11.37 -12.37 -6.46
C THR A 28 -11.48 -10.85 -6.41
N PRO A 29 -12.17 -10.27 -5.41
CA PRO A 29 -12.33 -8.83 -5.30
C PRO A 29 -10.98 -8.14 -5.03
N GLY A 30 -10.71 -7.10 -5.81
CA GLY A 30 -9.64 -6.15 -5.53
C GLY A 30 -10.08 -5.13 -4.50
N PHE A 31 -9.20 -4.79 -3.56
CA PHE A 31 -9.44 -3.75 -2.55
C PHE A 31 -8.85 -2.40 -2.94
N CYS A 32 -7.76 -2.42 -3.70
CA CYS A 32 -7.04 -1.23 -4.10
C CYS A 32 -6.40 -1.42 -5.48
N VAL A 33 -6.15 -0.31 -6.15
CA VAL A 33 -5.46 -0.25 -7.43
C VAL A 33 -4.61 1.00 -7.48
N ASP A 34 -3.43 0.91 -8.07
CA ASP A 34 -2.63 2.09 -8.41
C ASP A 34 -1.88 1.91 -9.72
N PHE A 35 -1.81 2.98 -10.51
CA PHE A 35 -1.19 2.98 -11.84
C PHE A 35 0.28 3.36 -11.75
N ASN A 36 1.12 2.74 -12.57
CA ASN A 36 2.51 3.11 -12.62
C ASN A 36 2.64 4.58 -13.07
N PRO A 37 3.47 5.40 -12.40
CA PRO A 37 3.55 6.84 -12.64
C PRO A 37 4.18 7.19 -14.00
N ILE A 38 4.91 6.26 -14.63
CA ILE A 38 5.53 6.43 -15.95
C ILE A 38 4.72 5.72 -17.04
N ASP A 39 4.36 4.46 -16.82
CA ASP A 39 3.62 3.64 -17.79
C ASP A 39 2.17 3.40 -17.33
N SER A 40 1.25 4.23 -17.83
CA SER A 40 -0.18 4.13 -17.51
C SER A 40 -0.85 2.83 -17.99
N SER A 41 -0.16 2.02 -18.82
CA SER A 41 -0.64 0.69 -19.20
C SER A 41 -0.42 -0.34 -18.10
N ILE A 42 0.40 -0.05 -17.09
CA ILE A 42 0.71 -0.94 -15.97
C ILE A 42 0.01 -0.45 -14.70
N TYR A 43 -0.59 -1.39 -13.96
CA TYR A 43 -1.16 -1.12 -12.65
C TYR A 43 -0.91 -2.26 -11.67
N LEU A 44 -0.95 -1.93 -10.37
CA LEU A 44 -0.94 -2.87 -9.27
C LEU A 44 -2.36 -3.03 -8.74
N ALA A 45 -2.75 -4.25 -8.43
CA ALA A 45 -4.03 -4.55 -7.79
C ALA A 45 -3.78 -5.37 -6.52
N GLY A 46 -4.18 -4.84 -5.37
CA GLY A 46 -4.18 -5.57 -4.10
C GLY A 46 -5.48 -6.33 -3.92
N THR A 47 -5.40 -7.61 -3.56
CA THR A 47 -6.55 -8.52 -3.51
C THR A 47 -6.90 -8.98 -2.09
N SER A 48 -8.11 -9.51 -1.95
CA SER A 48 -8.54 -10.19 -0.71
C SER A 48 -7.78 -11.49 -0.43
N GLU A 49 -7.07 -12.04 -1.42
CA GLU A 49 -6.25 -13.25 -1.30
C GLU A 49 -4.84 -12.96 -0.77
N CYS A 50 -4.60 -11.75 -0.26
CA CYS A 50 -3.32 -11.32 0.30
C CYS A 50 -2.22 -11.18 -0.77
N LEU A 51 -2.61 -11.08 -2.04
CA LEU A 51 -1.72 -10.97 -3.19
C LEU A 51 -1.73 -9.56 -3.76
N ILE A 52 -0.62 -9.18 -4.37
CA ILE A 52 -0.53 -7.99 -5.21
C ILE A 52 -0.21 -8.46 -6.62
N HIS A 53 -1.07 -8.11 -7.57
CA HIS A 53 -0.87 -8.44 -8.97
C HIS A 53 -0.44 -7.20 -9.75
N LYS A 54 0.67 -7.32 -10.49
CA LYS A 54 1.05 -6.39 -11.55
C LYS A 54 0.34 -6.82 -12.82
N CYS A 55 -0.47 -5.94 -13.37
CA CYS A 55 -1.33 -6.22 -14.51
C CYS A 55 -1.10 -5.19 -15.61
N SER A 56 -1.48 -5.55 -16.83
CA SER A 56 -1.52 -4.62 -17.96
C SER A 56 -2.95 -4.34 -18.38
N VAL A 57 -3.24 -3.07 -18.68
CA VAL A 57 -4.54 -2.64 -19.21
C VAL A 57 -4.82 -3.27 -20.58
N SER A 58 -3.79 -3.45 -21.40
CA SER A 58 -3.95 -4.01 -22.76
C SER A 58 -4.13 -5.53 -22.76
N ASN A 59 -3.73 -6.21 -21.68
CA ASN A 59 -3.80 -7.67 -21.55
C ASN A 59 -4.37 -8.08 -20.19
N SER A 60 -5.67 -7.85 -20.00
CA SER A 60 -6.40 -8.14 -18.76
C SER A 60 -6.49 -9.64 -18.40
N GLN A 61 -6.11 -10.52 -19.32
CA GLN A 61 -6.15 -11.97 -19.09
C GLN A 61 -4.87 -12.51 -18.44
N ASN A 62 -3.78 -11.73 -18.42
CA ASN A 62 -2.50 -12.19 -17.88
C ASN A 62 -1.99 -11.25 -16.79
N VAL A 63 -1.64 -11.86 -15.65
CA VAL A 63 -0.86 -11.20 -14.61
C VAL A 63 0.60 -11.18 -15.05
N LEU A 64 1.20 -9.99 -15.08
CA LEU A 64 2.61 -9.83 -15.41
C LEU A 64 3.51 -10.35 -14.28
N HIS A 65 3.14 -10.04 -13.03
CA HIS A 65 3.86 -10.47 -11.84
C HIS A 65 2.93 -10.57 -10.62
N THR A 66 3.24 -11.46 -9.68
CA THR A 66 2.48 -11.60 -8.42
C THR A 66 3.43 -11.53 -7.23
N TYR A 67 3.25 -10.50 -6.40
CA TYR A 67 4.00 -10.34 -5.16
C TYR A 67 3.28 -11.06 -4.02
N LYS A 68 4.04 -11.87 -3.27
CA LYS A 68 3.51 -12.76 -2.24
C LYS A 68 4.27 -12.57 -0.94
N LYS A 69 3.65 -11.86 0.00
CA LYS A 69 4.18 -11.74 1.37
C LYS A 69 3.09 -11.53 2.39
N HIS A 70 2.07 -10.75 2.05
CA HIS A 70 0.99 -10.46 2.96
C HIS A 70 0.22 -11.73 3.34
N PHE A 71 -0.22 -11.79 4.59
CA PHE A 71 -0.98 -12.92 5.14
C PHE A 71 -2.47 -12.61 5.33
N CYS A 72 -2.86 -11.38 5.05
CA CYS A 72 -4.23 -10.89 5.08
C CYS A 72 -4.49 -9.96 3.88
N PRO A 73 -5.75 -9.57 3.63
CA PRO A 73 -6.10 -8.69 2.51
C PRO A 73 -5.21 -7.46 2.40
N VAL A 74 -4.80 -7.15 1.17
CA VAL A 74 -4.01 -5.96 0.86
C VAL A 74 -4.96 -4.77 0.76
N ASN A 75 -4.91 -3.88 1.74
CA ASN A 75 -5.85 -2.78 1.86
C ASN A 75 -5.49 -1.61 0.94
N HIS A 76 -4.20 -1.37 0.71
CA HIS A 76 -3.73 -0.30 -0.15
C HIS A 76 -2.39 -0.65 -0.81
N VAL A 77 -2.19 -0.11 -2.02
CA VAL A 77 -0.92 -0.14 -2.76
C VAL A 77 -0.69 1.25 -3.33
N GLU A 78 0.57 1.71 -3.35
CA GLU A 78 0.91 3.01 -3.93
C GLU A 78 2.33 3.01 -4.50
N TRP A 79 2.46 3.32 -5.78
CA TRP A 79 3.74 3.56 -6.44
C TRP A 79 4.43 4.79 -5.86
N SER A 80 5.76 4.73 -5.77
CA SER A 80 6.54 5.89 -5.39
C SER A 80 6.48 6.96 -6.49
N PRO A 81 6.20 8.23 -6.15
CA PRO A 81 6.24 9.32 -7.12
C PRO A 81 7.67 9.67 -7.54
N PHE A 82 8.69 9.15 -6.86
CA PHE A 82 10.11 9.44 -7.13
C PHE A 82 10.87 8.28 -7.78
N SER A 83 10.55 7.03 -7.40
CA SER A 83 11.17 5.82 -7.93
C SER A 83 10.12 4.96 -8.65
N PRO A 84 10.13 4.91 -9.99
CA PRO A 84 9.06 4.26 -10.77
C PRO A 84 9.06 2.73 -10.68
N ASP A 85 10.11 2.15 -10.12
CA ASP A 85 10.27 0.73 -9.84
C ASP A 85 9.99 0.39 -8.37
N VAL A 86 9.55 1.34 -7.54
CA VAL A 86 9.31 1.11 -6.11
C VAL A 86 7.85 1.39 -5.77
N PHE A 87 7.26 0.55 -4.91
CA PHE A 87 5.91 0.76 -4.40
C PHE A 87 5.77 0.30 -2.94
N LEU A 88 4.79 0.87 -2.26
CA LEU A 88 4.36 0.45 -0.92
C LEU A 88 3.10 -0.39 -1.02
N SER A 89 2.95 -1.30 -0.07
CA SER A 89 1.67 -1.96 0.18
C SER A 89 1.41 -2.07 1.67
N CYS A 90 0.13 -2.12 2.04
CA CYS A 90 -0.26 -2.35 3.42
C CYS A 90 -1.42 -3.32 3.53
N SER A 91 -1.49 -4.02 4.66
CA SER A 91 -2.43 -5.11 4.85
C SER A 91 -3.03 -5.13 6.24
N SER A 92 -4.13 -5.86 6.34
CA SER A 92 -4.74 -6.25 7.60
C SER A 92 -3.86 -7.20 8.45
N ASP A 93 -2.71 -7.65 7.94
CA ASP A 93 -1.69 -8.43 8.68
C ASP A 93 -0.77 -7.58 9.57
N TRP A 94 -1.06 -6.28 9.65
CA TRP A 94 -0.35 -5.27 10.46
C TRP A 94 1.01 -4.86 9.89
N THR A 95 1.30 -5.22 8.64
CA THR A 95 2.56 -4.90 7.99
C THR A 95 2.37 -3.91 6.85
N ILE A 96 3.42 -3.12 6.65
CA ILE A 96 3.66 -2.32 5.46
C ILE A 96 4.88 -2.93 4.78
N GLN A 97 4.82 -3.10 3.48
CA GLN A 97 5.92 -3.68 2.71
C GLN A 97 6.39 -2.65 1.68
N LEU A 98 7.71 -2.47 1.57
CA LEU A 98 8.34 -1.76 0.48
C LEU A 98 8.83 -2.78 -0.55
N TRP A 99 8.45 -2.58 -1.79
CA TRP A 99 8.76 -3.48 -2.88
C TRP A 99 9.61 -2.78 -3.92
N LYS A 100 10.53 -3.53 -4.50
CA LYS A 100 11.16 -3.19 -5.76
C LYS A 100 10.54 -4.06 -6.85
N GLN A 101 10.28 -3.46 -7.99
CA GLN A 101 9.62 -4.09 -9.11
C GLN A 101 10.40 -5.33 -9.55
N ASP A 102 9.66 -6.39 -9.87
CA ASP A 102 10.19 -7.65 -10.38
C ASP A 102 11.06 -8.44 -9.37
N CYS A 103 11.22 -7.96 -8.13
CA CYS A 103 11.72 -8.75 -7.00
C CYS A 103 10.60 -9.61 -6.38
N SER A 104 10.90 -10.87 -6.06
CA SER A 104 9.93 -11.80 -5.44
C SER A 104 9.56 -11.43 -4.01
N ASP A 105 10.52 -10.88 -3.29
CA ASP A 105 10.43 -10.56 -1.88
C ASP A 105 10.47 -9.04 -1.66
N PRO A 106 9.81 -8.54 -0.60
CA PRO A 106 9.87 -7.12 -0.27
C PRO A 106 11.30 -6.74 0.15
N VAL A 107 11.69 -5.52 -0.18
CA VAL A 107 12.98 -4.94 0.23
C VAL A 107 12.98 -4.68 1.72
N MET A 108 11.86 -4.16 2.25
CA MET A 108 11.70 -3.85 3.67
C MET A 108 10.28 -4.18 4.13
N SER A 109 10.17 -4.58 5.40
CA SER A 109 8.90 -4.84 6.07
C SER A 109 8.83 -3.97 7.33
N PHE A 110 7.83 -3.10 7.41
CA PHE A 110 7.59 -2.24 8.54
C PHE A 110 6.42 -2.77 9.38
N LYS A 111 6.60 -2.72 10.71
CA LYS A 111 5.58 -3.12 11.67
C LYS A 111 5.73 -2.27 12.92
N SER A 112 4.75 -1.42 13.18
CA SER A 112 4.73 -0.55 14.37
C SER A 112 3.84 -1.14 15.47
N THR A 113 2.58 -1.47 15.14
CA THR A 113 1.59 -1.95 16.10
C THR A 113 0.88 -3.22 15.61
N GLN A 114 0.11 -3.88 16.48
CA GLN A 114 -0.73 -5.03 16.14
C GLN A 114 -2.13 -4.59 15.69
N ARG A 115 -2.18 -3.64 14.74
CA ARG A 115 -3.43 -3.08 14.19
C ARG A 115 -3.41 -3.15 12.67
N THR A 116 -4.59 -3.28 12.09
CA THR A 116 -4.77 -3.31 10.63
C THR A 116 -4.33 -2.00 10.00
N VAL A 117 -3.49 -2.06 8.97
CA VAL A 117 -3.05 -0.87 8.24
C VAL A 117 -4.01 -0.64 7.09
N SER A 118 -4.81 0.43 7.15
CA SER A 118 -5.88 0.68 6.17
C SER A 118 -5.38 1.39 4.91
N THR A 119 -4.40 2.29 5.03
CA THR A 119 -3.81 2.99 3.89
C THR A 119 -2.34 3.33 4.13
N VAL A 120 -1.63 3.51 3.03
CA VAL A 120 -0.26 4.03 2.95
C VAL A 120 -0.16 5.04 1.82
N ARG A 121 0.58 6.12 2.05
CA ARG A 121 0.74 7.24 1.11
C ARG A 121 2.16 7.74 1.13
N TRP A 122 2.75 7.97 -0.04
CA TRP A 122 4.02 8.66 -0.16
C TRP A 122 3.87 10.16 0.09
N SER A 123 4.89 10.76 0.68
CA SER A 123 5.03 12.22 0.66
C SER A 123 5.36 12.68 -0.76
N PRO A 124 4.73 13.73 -1.29
CA PRO A 124 5.08 14.30 -2.59
C PRO A 124 6.35 15.17 -2.52
N ASN A 125 6.83 15.48 -1.32
CA ASN A 125 7.95 16.40 -1.11
C ASN A 125 9.27 15.67 -0.76
N SER A 126 9.20 14.42 -0.29
CA SER A 126 10.38 13.64 0.12
C SER A 126 10.24 12.17 -0.28
N SER A 127 11.29 11.62 -0.90
CA SER A 127 11.32 10.24 -1.40
C SER A 127 11.45 9.17 -0.33
N THR A 128 11.82 9.55 0.89
CA THR A 128 12.00 8.61 2.02
C THR A 128 10.85 8.65 3.01
N VAL A 129 9.88 9.55 2.81
CA VAL A 129 8.80 9.79 3.75
C VAL A 129 7.49 9.21 3.23
N PHE A 130 6.83 8.44 4.08
CA PHE A 130 5.46 7.99 3.84
C PHE A 130 4.64 8.06 5.12
N ALA A 131 3.32 8.03 4.97
CA ALA A 131 2.39 7.94 6.08
C ALA A 131 1.54 6.69 5.99
N ALA A 132 1.07 6.21 7.13
CA ALA A 132 0.20 5.04 7.24
C ALA A 132 -0.91 5.28 8.26
N ILE A 133 -2.07 4.66 8.04
CA ILE A 133 -3.17 4.67 8.99
C ILE A 133 -3.33 3.29 9.63
N ASN A 134 -3.29 3.27 10.96
CA ASN A 134 -3.48 2.09 11.81
C ASN A 134 -4.69 2.30 12.74
N GLY A 135 -5.90 2.20 12.19
CA GLY A 135 -7.13 2.48 12.92
C GLY A 135 -7.26 3.95 13.29
N GLU A 136 -7.11 4.30 14.57
CA GLU A 136 -7.12 5.69 15.06
C GLU A 136 -5.74 6.36 15.01
N MET A 137 -4.69 5.62 14.63
CA MET A 137 -3.33 6.14 14.61
C MET A 137 -2.93 6.55 13.19
N VAL A 138 -2.31 7.73 13.09
CA VAL A 138 -1.58 8.18 11.91
C VAL A 138 -0.10 8.10 12.23
N GLU A 139 0.61 7.31 11.44
CA GLU A 139 2.05 7.12 11.57
C GLU A 139 2.76 7.79 10.40
N ILE A 140 3.80 8.57 10.69
CA ILE A 140 4.71 9.13 9.68
C ILE A 140 6.04 8.43 9.82
N TRP A 141 6.54 7.94 8.69
CA TRP A 141 7.79 7.23 8.58
C TRP A 141 8.76 8.07 7.77
N ASP A 142 9.99 8.20 8.26
CA ASP A 142 11.11 8.74 7.48
C ASP A 142 12.24 7.73 7.49
N LEU A 143 12.45 7.10 6.34
CA LEU A 143 13.43 6.04 6.16
C LEU A 143 14.88 6.53 6.29
N ASN A 144 15.13 7.84 6.15
CA ASN A 144 16.45 8.42 6.41
C ASN A 144 16.76 8.49 7.91
N LEU A 145 15.75 8.70 8.74
CA LEU A 145 15.93 8.83 10.18
C LEU A 145 15.89 7.47 10.88
N ASN A 146 14.89 6.66 10.55
CA ASN A 146 14.71 5.36 11.17
C ASN A 146 13.90 4.41 10.28
N ILE A 147 14.52 3.32 9.84
CA ILE A 147 13.86 2.28 9.05
C ILE A 147 13.01 1.32 9.91
N MET A 148 13.19 1.31 11.23
CA MET A 148 12.57 0.32 12.12
C MET A 148 11.30 0.81 12.82
N LEU A 149 11.18 2.11 13.06
CA LEU A 149 10.08 2.70 13.84
C LEU A 149 9.56 3.99 13.18
N PRO A 150 8.26 4.30 13.34
CA PRO A 150 7.69 5.55 12.85
C PRO A 150 8.33 6.74 13.60
N THR A 151 8.55 7.82 12.86
CA THR A 151 9.10 9.08 13.38
C THR A 151 8.05 9.84 14.18
N VAL A 152 6.80 9.80 13.72
CA VAL A 152 5.65 10.43 14.39
C VAL A 152 4.53 9.42 14.49
N VAL A 153 3.93 9.33 15.67
CA VAL A 153 2.69 8.59 15.90
C VAL A 153 1.70 9.54 16.54
N HIS A 154 0.59 9.80 15.84
CA HIS A 154 -0.48 10.65 16.32
C HIS A 154 -1.78 9.85 16.44
N ARG A 155 -2.50 10.03 17.55
CA ARG A 155 -3.81 9.42 17.74
C ARG A 155 -4.89 10.45 17.45
N ALA A 156 -5.67 10.20 16.40
CA ALA A 156 -6.84 11.02 16.07
C ALA A 156 -7.97 10.79 17.09
N ALA A 157 -8.92 11.73 17.13
CA ALA A 157 -10.07 11.65 18.03
C ALA A 157 -11.04 10.50 17.67
N ALA A 158 -11.08 10.12 16.40
CA ALA A 158 -11.92 9.05 15.87
C ALA A 158 -11.11 8.14 14.92
N ALA A 159 -11.73 7.06 14.46
CA ALA A 159 -11.10 6.12 13.53
C ALA A 159 -10.82 6.83 12.20
N VAL A 160 -9.58 6.72 11.74
CA VAL A 160 -9.13 7.42 10.55
C VAL A 160 -9.42 6.57 9.31
N THR A 161 -10.03 7.18 8.30
CA THR A 161 -10.48 6.51 7.08
C THR A 161 -9.64 6.85 5.87
N SER A 162 -9.05 8.04 5.82
CA SER A 162 -8.32 8.53 4.66
C SER A 162 -7.17 9.45 5.04
N LEU A 163 -6.11 9.42 4.21
CA LEU A 163 -4.93 10.25 4.37
C LEU A 163 -4.50 10.82 3.02
N LEU A 164 -4.11 12.09 3.04
CA LEU A 164 -3.56 12.78 1.88
C LEU A 164 -2.45 13.74 2.30
N PHE A 165 -1.30 13.67 1.64
CA PHE A 165 -0.28 14.72 1.75
C PHE A 165 -0.66 15.91 0.88
N ALA A 166 -0.54 17.12 1.43
CA ALA A 166 -0.66 18.33 0.64
C ALA A 166 0.62 18.54 -0.18
N SER A 167 0.48 18.84 -1.47
CA SER A 167 1.63 19.16 -2.33
C SER A 167 2.21 20.53 -1.98
N GLY A 168 3.54 20.63 -1.94
CA GLY A 168 4.24 21.90 -1.71
C GLY A 168 4.17 22.45 -0.27
N THR A 169 3.51 21.75 0.65
CA THR A 169 3.50 22.08 2.09
C THR A 169 3.78 20.84 2.92
N ASP A 170 4.31 21.02 4.12
CA ASP A 170 4.55 19.93 5.06
C ASP A 170 3.28 19.66 5.88
N CYS A 171 2.18 19.35 5.20
CA CYS A 171 0.87 19.13 5.82
C CYS A 171 0.27 17.79 5.39
N VAL A 172 -0.44 17.15 6.32
CA VAL A 172 -1.21 15.93 6.10
C VAL A 172 -2.67 16.20 6.44
N LEU A 173 -3.54 15.82 5.52
CA LEU A 173 -4.99 15.86 5.67
C LEU A 173 -5.47 14.48 6.07
N VAL A 174 -6.25 14.42 7.13
CA VAL A 174 -6.70 13.18 7.76
C VAL A 174 -8.22 13.24 7.89
N GLY A 175 -8.91 12.35 7.18
CA GLY A 175 -10.36 12.20 7.28
C GLY A 175 -10.73 11.06 8.23
N ASP A 176 -11.73 11.27 9.08
CA ASP A 176 -12.19 10.27 10.05
C ASP A 176 -13.58 9.68 9.72
N THR A 177 -14.11 8.83 10.61
CA THR A 177 -15.43 8.19 10.46
C THR A 177 -16.59 9.13 10.74
N GLU A 178 -16.36 10.25 11.42
CA GLU A 178 -17.39 11.25 11.72
C GLU A 178 -17.53 12.28 10.58
N GLY A 179 -16.66 12.19 9.57
CA GLY A 179 -16.64 13.08 8.42
C GLY A 179 -15.85 14.36 8.65
N GLU A 180 -15.10 14.45 9.76
CA GLU A 180 -14.19 15.58 9.97
C GLU A 180 -12.89 15.38 9.18
N VAL A 181 -12.34 16.49 8.68
CA VAL A 181 -11.03 16.53 8.02
C VAL A 181 -10.11 17.40 8.87
N THR A 182 -9.15 16.76 9.53
CA THR A 182 -8.14 17.46 10.33
C THR A 182 -6.87 17.68 9.51
N VAL A 183 -6.30 18.88 9.60
CA VAL A 183 -5.04 19.23 8.96
C VAL A 183 -3.93 19.22 10.01
N TYR A 184 -2.94 18.35 9.82
CA TYR A 184 -1.75 18.30 10.66
C TYR A 184 -0.56 18.92 9.94
N GLN A 185 0.10 19.88 10.59
CA GLN A 185 1.38 20.39 10.12
C GLN A 185 2.51 19.54 10.66
N LEU A 186 3.30 18.97 9.75
CA LEU A 186 4.50 18.20 10.03
C LEU A 186 5.65 19.16 10.33
N LYS A 187 5.92 19.40 11.61
CA LYS A 187 7.07 20.21 12.03
C LYS A 187 8.32 19.33 12.10
N ASN A 188 9.46 19.88 11.70
CA ASN A 188 10.79 19.26 11.77
C ASN A 188 11.06 18.06 10.84
N LEU A 189 10.18 17.76 9.87
CA LEU A 189 10.51 16.81 8.80
C LEU A 189 11.55 17.36 7.78
N GLY A 190 11.99 18.61 7.97
CA GLY A 190 12.92 19.32 7.09
C GLY A 190 14.21 19.80 7.75
N VAL A 191 14.67 19.23 8.88
CA VAL A 191 16.03 19.48 9.38
C VAL A 191 17.03 18.72 8.50
N GLY A 192 17.19 19.17 7.26
CA GLY A 192 17.96 18.49 6.23
C GLY A 192 17.68 18.96 4.79
N ARG A 193 17.18 20.19 4.56
CA ARG A 193 17.12 20.73 3.18
C ARG A 193 18.48 20.84 2.49
N ASP A 194 19.58 20.64 3.22
CA ASP A 194 20.93 20.50 2.69
C ASP A 194 21.69 19.43 3.49
N LYS A 195 21.90 18.25 2.89
CA LYS A 195 23.10 17.39 3.01
C LYS A 195 22.80 16.03 2.37
N LYS A 196 23.36 15.82 1.17
CA LYS A 196 23.44 14.56 0.42
C LYS A 196 22.12 13.81 0.37
N MET A 197 21.43 13.95 -0.77
CA MET A 197 20.38 13.05 -1.21
C MET A 197 20.94 11.61 -1.23
N GLU A 198 20.91 10.93 -0.08
CA GLU A 198 20.79 9.48 -0.06
C GLU A 198 19.38 9.23 -0.57
N SER A 199 19.33 8.83 -1.84
CA SER A 199 18.11 8.47 -2.52
C SER A 199 17.47 7.27 -1.80
N LEU A 200 16.15 7.11 -1.93
CA LEU A 200 15.47 5.88 -1.51
C LEU A 200 16.22 4.64 -2.06
N GLU A 201 16.80 4.74 -3.25
CA GLU A 201 17.66 3.72 -3.86
C GLU A 201 18.93 3.43 -3.04
N ASP A 202 19.57 4.42 -2.43
CA ASP A 202 20.76 4.22 -1.60
C ASP A 202 20.41 3.40 -0.36
N ILE A 203 19.30 3.73 0.32
CA ILE A 203 18.79 2.95 1.46
C ILE A 203 18.46 1.52 1.02
N ILE A 204 17.74 1.38 -0.10
CA ILE A 204 17.39 0.07 -0.67
C ILE A 204 18.66 -0.74 -0.98
N SER A 205 19.64 -0.14 -1.64
CA SER A 205 20.90 -0.80 -2.01
C SER A 205 21.68 -1.27 -0.78
N PHE A 206 21.71 -0.44 0.27
CA PHE A 206 22.36 -0.78 1.53
C PHE A 206 21.68 -1.97 2.20
N VAL A 207 20.35 -2.00 2.23
CA VAL A 207 19.58 -3.11 2.81
C VAL A 207 19.74 -4.40 2.00
N VAL A 208 19.73 -4.33 0.67
CA VAL A 208 19.88 -5.50 -0.22
C VAL A 208 21.30 -6.06 -0.21
N SER A 209 22.32 -5.23 0.06
CA SER A 209 23.72 -5.66 0.11
C SER A 209 24.12 -6.46 1.36
N ARG A 210 23.22 -6.57 2.35
CA ARG A 210 23.44 -7.30 3.60
C ARG A 210 22.81 -8.69 3.57
#